data_AF-A0A938MGB4-F1
#
_entry.id   AF-A0A938MGB4-F1
#
_cell.length_a   1.000
_cell.length_b   1.000
_cell.length_c   1.000
_cell.angle_alpha   90.00
_cell.angle_beta   90.00
_cell.angle_gamma   90.00
#
_symmetry.space_group_name_H-M   'P 1'
#
loop_
_entity.id
_entity.type
_entity.pdbx_description
1 polymer ?
#
loop_
_entity_poly.entity_id
_entity_poly.type
_entity_poly.pdbx_seq_one_letter_code
_entity_poly.pdbx_strand_id
1 'polypeptide(L)'
;MKTKREIVDIARDYLACASDEARNGLRADLESYEGDLQEIVEALKPQRPDRPETGWMLSRPFKSPRLAGKYREQPITLYVPPSYDASKAHGLLVFLHGGGQGRGDHGRHFYDHNAAVNPLFEACGRIVCYPSAPPNERCWSRWQLPEAD
;
A
#
# COMPACT_ATOMS: atom_id res chain seq x y z
N MET A 1 -16.77 31.18 1.04
CA MET A 1 -17.19 29.76 0.90
C MET A 1 -16.08 29.02 0.20
N LYS A 2 -15.60 27.90 0.74
CA LYS A 2 -14.52 27.12 0.10
C LYS A 2 -15.05 26.43 -1.15
N THR A 3 -14.22 26.34 -2.17
CA THR A 3 -14.50 25.61 -3.40
C THR A 3 -14.45 24.11 -3.16
N LYS A 4 -15.08 23.33 -4.06
CA LYS A 4 -14.99 21.86 -4.06
C LYS A 4 -13.55 21.36 -3.98
N ARG A 5 -12.64 21.95 -4.77
CA ARG A 5 -11.23 21.53 -4.81
C ARG A 5 -10.56 21.73 -3.46
N GLU A 6 -10.77 22.89 -2.83
CA GLU A 6 -10.23 23.18 -1.50
C GLU A 6 -10.77 22.22 -0.44
N ILE A 7 -12.05 21.86 -0.50
CA ILE A 7 -12.65 20.88 0.43
C ILE A 7 -12.09 19.48 0.22
N VAL A 8 -11.85 19.06 -1.03
CA VAL A 8 -11.19 17.77 -1.31
C VAL A 8 -9.79 17.74 -0.73
N ASP A 9 -9.01 18.83 -0.87
CA ASP A 9 -7.66 18.89 -0.32
C ASP A 9 -7.68 18.87 1.22
N ILE A 10 -8.58 19.63 1.85
CA ILE A 10 -8.78 19.59 3.32
C ILE A 10 -9.20 18.20 3.78
N ALA A 11 -10.07 17.51 3.05
CA ALA A 11 -10.49 16.16 3.39
C ALA A 11 -9.34 15.14 3.25
N ARG A 12 -8.44 15.31 2.27
CA ARG A 12 -7.22 14.49 2.17
C ARG A 12 -6.30 14.74 3.37
N ASP A 13 -6.11 15.99 3.75
CA ASP A 13 -5.30 16.36 4.92
C ASP A 13 -5.92 15.82 6.22
N TYR A 14 -7.25 15.90 6.34
CA TYR A 14 -8.01 15.34 7.47
C TYR A 14 -7.78 13.83 7.61
N LEU A 15 -7.81 13.09 6.50
CA LEU A 15 -7.55 11.64 6.46
C LEU A 15 -6.09 11.29 6.70
N ALA A 16 -5.16 12.20 6.40
CA ALA A 16 -3.72 12.02 6.60
C ALA A 16 -3.24 12.38 8.02
N CYS A 17 -4.04 13.12 8.79
CA CYS A 17 -3.68 13.59 10.12
C CYS A 17 -3.37 12.46 11.11
N ALA A 18 -2.18 12.55 11.73
CA ALA A 18 -1.70 11.61 12.73
C ALA A 18 -2.24 11.88 14.15
N SER A 19 -2.66 13.12 14.44
CA SER A 19 -3.21 13.51 15.74
C SER A 19 -4.66 13.96 15.63
N ASP A 20 -5.39 13.81 16.74
CA ASP A 20 -6.79 14.22 16.83
C ASP A 20 -6.92 15.75 16.90
N GLU A 21 -5.93 16.46 17.47
CA GLU A 21 -5.92 17.93 17.48
C GLU A 21 -5.86 18.51 16.06
N ALA A 22 -4.95 18.00 15.22
CA ALA A 22 -4.84 18.44 13.83
C ALA A 22 -6.11 18.09 13.04
N ARG A 23 -6.67 16.90 13.28
CA ARG A 23 -7.92 16.46 12.67
C ARG A 23 -9.10 17.34 13.07
N ASN A 24 -9.19 17.75 14.34
CA ASN A 24 -10.25 18.64 14.84
C ASN A 24 -10.13 20.05 14.25
N GLY A 25 -8.91 20.55 14.01
CA GLY A 25 -8.71 21.84 13.35
C GLY A 25 -9.26 21.90 11.92
N LEU A 26 -9.24 20.78 11.20
CA LEU A 26 -9.77 20.68 9.83
C LEU A 26 -11.29 20.37 9.79
N ARG A 27 -11.87 19.91 10.91
CA ARG A 27 -13.27 19.47 10.98
C ARG A 27 -14.25 20.61 10.70
N ALA A 28 -14.02 21.80 11.27
CA ALA A 28 -14.92 22.94 11.08
C ALA A 28 -15.06 23.37 9.61
N ASP A 29 -13.97 23.26 8.84
CA ASP A 29 -13.98 23.55 7.41
C ASP A 29 -14.76 22.51 6.59
N LEU A 30 -14.72 21.23 7.01
CA LEU A 30 -15.48 20.16 6.37
C LEU A 30 -16.98 20.23 6.72
N GLU A 31 -17.31 20.54 7.98
CA GLU A 31 -18.69 20.65 8.46
C GLU A 31 -19.42 21.88 7.89
N SER A 32 -18.69 22.94 7.56
CA SER A 32 -19.24 24.15 6.94
C SER A 32 -19.41 24.06 5.41
N TYR A 33 -19.07 22.92 4.80
CA TYR A 33 -19.30 22.72 3.37
C TYR A 33 -20.75 22.33 3.10
N GLU A 34 -21.48 23.24 2.45
CA GLU A 34 -22.90 23.05 2.09
C GLU A 34 -23.11 22.39 0.72
N GLY A 35 -22.03 22.00 0.02
CA GLY A 35 -22.11 21.39 -1.30
C GLY A 35 -22.36 19.87 -1.28
N ASP A 36 -22.34 19.23 -2.45
CA ASP A 36 -22.58 17.80 -2.56
C ASP A 36 -21.42 16.98 -1.98
N LEU A 37 -21.69 16.28 -0.87
CA LEU A 37 -20.73 15.40 -0.21
C LEU A 37 -20.40 14.16 -1.05
N GLN A 38 -21.32 13.68 -1.89
CA GLN A 38 -21.06 12.54 -2.76
C GLN A 38 -19.93 12.87 -3.74
N GLU A 39 -19.91 14.08 -4.29
CA GLU A 39 -18.84 14.53 -5.17
C GLU A 39 -17.48 14.59 -4.47
N ILE A 40 -17.45 14.95 -3.19
CA ILE A 40 -16.23 14.93 -2.38
C ILE A 40 -15.77 13.50 -2.16
N VAL A 41 -16.67 12.60 -1.78
CA VAL A 41 -16.37 11.18 -1.60
C VAL A 41 -15.83 10.56 -2.90
N GLU A 42 -16.44 10.83 -4.06
CA GLU A 42 -15.92 10.36 -5.35
C GLU A 42 -14.53 10.91 -5.65
N ALA A 43 -14.26 12.19 -5.36
CA ALA A 43 -12.95 12.81 -5.55
C ALA A 43 -11.86 12.29 -4.57
N LEU A 44 -12.27 11.75 -3.44
CA LEU A 44 -11.40 11.12 -2.44
C LEU A 44 -11.09 9.65 -2.77
N LYS A 45 -11.89 8.99 -3.60
CA LYS A 45 -11.60 7.61 -4.01
C LYS A 45 -10.22 7.55 -4.68
N PRO A 46 -9.43 6.49 -4.41
CA PRO A 46 -8.16 6.29 -5.08
C PRO A 46 -8.37 6.33 -6.61
N GLN A 47 -7.81 7.34 -7.25
CA GLN A 47 -7.85 7.46 -8.70
C GLN A 47 -6.86 6.46 -9.28
N ARG A 48 -7.28 5.78 -10.35
CA ARG A 48 -6.36 4.94 -11.12
C ARG A 48 -5.33 5.86 -11.76
N PRO A 49 -4.03 5.55 -11.69
CA PRO A 49 -3.03 6.34 -12.39
C PRO A 49 -3.29 6.24 -13.90
N ASP A 50 -3.13 7.36 -14.62
CA ASP A 50 -3.29 7.42 -16.09
C ASP A 50 -2.35 6.42 -16.78
N ARG A 51 -1.16 6.24 -16.20
CA ARG A 51 -0.20 5.23 -16.63
C ARG A 51 0.32 4.45 -15.41
N PRO A 52 0.03 3.14 -15.32
CA PRO A 52 0.59 2.31 -14.28
C PRO A 52 2.11 2.17 -14.48
N GLU A 53 2.84 2.17 -13.36
CA GLU A 53 4.26 1.82 -13.33
C GLU A 53 4.39 0.31 -13.58
N THR A 54 5.23 -0.08 -14.54
CA THR A 54 5.48 -1.47 -14.93
C THR A 54 6.91 -1.87 -14.60
N GLY A 55 7.16 -3.17 -14.48
CA GLY A 55 8.42 -3.75 -14.04
C GLY A 55 8.47 -3.95 -12.53
N TRP A 56 9.67 -4.22 -12.02
CA TRP A 56 9.93 -4.39 -10.60
C TRP A 56 9.99 -3.03 -9.89
N MET A 57 9.13 -2.87 -8.89
CA MET A 57 9.11 -1.76 -7.94
C MET A 57 9.52 -2.30 -6.59
N LEU A 58 10.76 -2.00 -6.21
CA LEU A 58 11.39 -2.57 -5.02
C LEU A 58 11.18 -1.61 -3.83
N SER A 59 11.04 -2.18 -2.63
CA SER A 59 11.05 -1.41 -1.37
C SER A 59 10.02 -0.28 -1.29
N ARG A 60 8.81 -0.47 -1.83
CA ARG A 60 7.77 0.57 -1.85
C ARG A 60 7.10 0.69 -0.48
N PRO A 61 7.09 1.88 0.15
CA PRO A 61 6.31 2.08 1.36
C PRO A 61 4.81 2.06 1.04
N PHE A 62 3.98 1.86 2.06
CA PHE A 62 2.54 2.06 1.93
C PHE A 62 2.25 3.51 1.54
N LYS A 63 1.30 3.71 0.60
CA LYS A 63 0.81 5.06 0.27
C LYS A 63 -0.12 5.64 1.34
N SER A 64 -0.77 4.79 2.14
CA SER A 64 -1.59 5.22 3.26
C SER A 64 -0.70 5.74 4.39
N PRO A 65 -0.82 7.02 4.82
CA PRO A 65 0.04 7.59 5.86
C PRO A 65 0.03 6.79 7.16
N ARG A 66 -1.15 6.31 7.59
CA ARG A 66 -1.30 5.48 8.80
C ARG A 66 -0.52 4.17 8.69
N LEU A 67 -0.65 3.47 7.56
CA LEU A 67 0.07 2.21 7.34
C LEU A 67 1.57 2.46 7.16
N ALA A 68 1.95 3.52 6.45
CA ALA A 68 3.34 3.91 6.26
C ALA A 68 4.01 4.21 7.60
N GLY A 69 3.31 4.91 8.51
CA GLY A 69 3.79 5.19 9.86
C GLY A 69 3.90 3.94 10.73
N LYS A 70 2.89 3.07 10.71
CA LYS A 70 2.87 1.84 11.52
C LYS A 70 3.88 0.80 11.05
N TYR A 71 4.12 0.72 9.74
CA TYR A 71 4.86 -0.36 9.08
C TYR A 71 6.06 0.17 8.28
N ARG A 72 6.81 1.15 8.84
CA ARG A 72 7.95 1.81 8.19
C ARG A 72 9.04 0.84 7.70
N GLU A 73 9.30 -0.22 8.47
CA GLU A 73 10.33 -1.22 8.16
C GLU A 73 9.82 -2.37 7.28
N GLN A 74 8.58 -2.31 6.81
CA GLN A 74 7.91 -3.40 6.07
C GLN A 74 7.41 -2.90 4.72
N PRO A 75 8.33 -2.51 3.82
CA PRO A 75 7.94 -2.13 2.47
C PRO A 75 7.45 -3.35 1.68
N ILE A 76 6.82 -3.05 0.55
CA ILE A 76 6.29 -4.03 -0.41
C ILE A 76 7.17 -4.00 -1.64
N THR A 77 7.56 -5.18 -2.12
CA THR A 77 8.14 -5.34 -3.46
C THR A 77 7.07 -5.84 -4.41
N LEU A 78 6.91 -5.18 -5.56
CA LEU A 78 5.89 -5.47 -6.56
C LEU A 78 6.52 -5.68 -7.94
N TYR A 79 5.94 -6.56 -8.73
CA TYR A 79 6.14 -6.61 -10.18
C TYR A 79 4.81 -6.40 -10.89
N VAL A 80 4.80 -5.53 -11.88
CA VAL A 80 3.66 -5.32 -12.78
C VAL A 80 4.14 -5.62 -14.20
N PRO A 81 3.50 -6.54 -14.95
CA PRO A 81 4.00 -6.91 -16.27
C PRO A 81 3.95 -5.73 -17.25
N PRO A 82 4.90 -5.62 -18.21
CA PRO A 82 4.87 -4.57 -19.22
C PRO A 82 3.58 -4.53 -20.07
N SER A 83 2.90 -5.67 -20.17
CA SER A 83 1.61 -5.82 -20.86
C SER A 83 0.39 -5.47 -19.99
N TYR A 84 0.60 -4.94 -18.78
CA TYR A 84 -0.49 -4.61 -17.87
C TYR A 84 -1.41 -3.54 -18.47
N ASP A 85 -2.71 -3.80 -18.36
CA ASP A 85 -3.79 -2.98 -18.90
C ASP A 85 -4.85 -2.85 -17.80
N ALA A 86 -5.00 -1.64 -17.25
CA ALA A 86 -5.90 -1.38 -16.14
C ALA A 86 -7.40 -1.52 -16.49
N SER A 87 -7.74 -1.64 -17.78
CA SER A 87 -9.11 -1.92 -18.24
C SER A 87 -9.48 -3.40 -18.16
N LYS A 88 -8.50 -4.29 -17.98
CA LYS A 88 -8.67 -5.75 -17.97
C LYS A 88 -8.46 -6.32 -16.58
N ALA A 89 -9.15 -7.41 -16.30
CA ALA A 89 -8.89 -8.20 -15.11
C ALA A 89 -7.50 -8.86 -15.23
N HIS A 90 -6.70 -8.77 -14.16
CA HIS A 90 -5.37 -9.37 -14.09
C HIS A 90 -5.25 -10.23 -12.83
N GLY A 91 -4.50 -11.32 -12.95
CA GLY A 91 -4.17 -12.14 -11.79
C GLY A 91 -3.18 -11.44 -10.86
N LEU A 92 -3.36 -11.62 -9.56
CA LEU A 92 -2.40 -11.26 -8.53
C LEU A 92 -1.79 -12.52 -7.93
N LEU A 93 -0.48 -12.58 -7.86
CA LEU A 93 0.27 -13.59 -7.12
C LEU A 93 0.85 -12.91 -5.87
N VAL A 94 0.44 -13.38 -4.70
CA VAL A 94 1.00 -12.93 -3.42
C VAL A 94 1.92 -14.02 -2.91
N PHE A 95 3.21 -13.74 -2.87
CA PHE A 95 4.21 -14.67 -2.34
C PHE A 95 4.43 -14.37 -0.86
N LEU A 96 3.92 -15.24 0.00
CA LEU A 96 4.14 -15.15 1.43
C LEU A 96 5.40 -15.95 1.76
N HIS A 97 6.45 -15.26 2.21
CA HIS A 97 7.65 -15.93 2.68
C HIS A 97 7.33 -16.80 3.91
N GLY A 98 8.10 -17.87 4.13
CA GLY A 98 7.97 -18.72 5.30
C GLY A 98 8.33 -18.00 6.61
N GLY A 99 8.24 -18.74 7.73
CA GLY A 99 8.66 -18.24 9.04
C GLY A 99 10.14 -17.91 9.10
N GLY A 100 10.52 -17.05 10.05
CA GLY A 100 11.91 -16.66 10.29
C GLY A 100 12.02 -15.52 11.30
N GLN A 101 13.23 -15.29 11.80
CA GLN A 101 13.56 -14.13 12.63
C GLN A 101 14.25 -13.08 11.78
N GLY A 102 13.75 -11.83 11.78
CA GLY A 102 14.40 -10.78 11.01
C GLY A 102 13.65 -9.45 10.94
N ARG A 103 14.41 -8.40 10.62
CA ARG A 103 13.91 -7.05 10.30
C ARG A 103 14.09 -6.75 8.81
N GLY A 104 13.44 -5.69 8.34
CA GLY A 104 13.69 -5.13 7.02
C GLY A 104 12.89 -5.75 5.87
N ASP A 105 13.32 -5.40 4.66
CA ASP A 105 12.63 -5.63 3.40
C ASP A 105 12.87 -7.05 2.86
N HIS A 106 12.01 -7.97 3.27
CA HIS A 106 12.09 -9.36 2.83
C HIS A 106 11.74 -9.51 1.36
N GLY A 107 10.89 -8.63 0.82
CA GLY A 107 10.55 -8.64 -0.60
C GLY A 107 11.77 -8.33 -1.46
N ARG A 108 12.53 -7.28 -1.11
CA ARG A 108 13.79 -6.96 -1.78
C ARG A 108 14.82 -8.05 -1.60
N HIS A 109 14.99 -8.56 -0.38
CA HIS A 109 15.92 -9.65 -0.12
C HIS A 109 15.60 -10.88 -0.97
N PHE A 110 14.32 -11.28 -1.05
CA PHE A 110 13.91 -12.40 -1.90
C PHE A 110 14.22 -12.13 -3.36
N TYR A 111 13.88 -10.93 -3.87
CA TYR A 111 14.19 -10.53 -5.24
C TYR A 111 15.70 -10.64 -5.55
N ASP A 112 16.57 -10.10 -4.69
CA ASP A 112 18.02 -10.08 -4.94
C ASP A 112 18.66 -11.49 -4.85
N HIS A 113 18.16 -12.36 -3.99
CA HIS A 113 18.79 -13.67 -3.71
C HIS A 113 18.13 -14.86 -4.43
N ASN A 114 16.97 -14.66 -5.06
CA ASN A 114 16.24 -15.71 -5.78
C ASN A 114 16.12 -15.39 -7.27
N ALA A 115 17.25 -15.03 -7.89
CA ALA A 115 17.31 -14.61 -9.29
C ALA A 115 16.77 -15.66 -10.28
N ALA A 116 16.74 -16.95 -9.92
CA ALA A 116 16.16 -18.00 -10.74
C ALA A 116 14.62 -17.99 -10.76
N VAL A 117 13.97 -17.43 -9.73
CA VAL A 117 12.52 -17.45 -9.57
C VAL A 117 11.88 -16.23 -10.23
N ASN A 118 12.52 -15.06 -10.16
CA ASN A 118 11.95 -13.83 -10.71
C ASN A 118 11.56 -13.95 -12.21
N PRO A 119 12.38 -14.55 -13.10
CA PRO A 119 12.00 -14.73 -14.50
C PRO A 119 10.74 -15.60 -14.68
N LEU A 120 10.50 -16.57 -13.80
CA LEU A 120 9.29 -17.41 -13.85
C LEU A 120 8.05 -16.58 -13.50
N PHE A 121 8.16 -15.70 -12.52
CA PHE A 121 7.10 -14.77 -12.16
C PHE A 121 6.87 -13.69 -13.22
N GLU A 122 7.91 -13.21 -13.87
CA GLU A 122 7.77 -12.31 -15.02
C GLU A 122 7.03 -12.99 -16.18
N ALA A 123 7.42 -14.23 -16.50
CA ALA A 123 6.81 -15.01 -17.57
C ALA A 123 5.34 -15.38 -17.32
N CYS A 124 4.89 -15.45 -16.07
CA CYS A 124 3.51 -15.83 -15.75
C CYS A 124 2.48 -14.73 -16.10
N GLY A 125 2.93 -13.51 -16.40
CA GLY A 125 2.07 -12.40 -16.82
C GLY A 125 1.11 -11.88 -15.74
N ARG A 126 1.36 -12.21 -14.47
CA ARG A 126 0.57 -11.74 -13.32
C ARG A 126 1.27 -10.58 -12.63
N ILE A 127 0.51 -9.80 -11.88
CA ILE A 127 1.09 -8.90 -10.88
C ILE A 127 1.64 -9.78 -9.76
N VAL A 128 2.86 -9.50 -9.31
CA VAL A 128 3.50 -10.26 -8.23
C VAL A 128 3.74 -9.32 -7.06
N CYS A 129 3.46 -9.80 -5.84
CA CYS A 129 3.64 -9.05 -4.62
C CYS A 129 4.44 -9.89 -3.61
N TYR A 130 5.55 -9.31 -3.15
CA TYR A 130 6.33 -9.80 -2.03
C TYR A 130 6.10 -8.88 -0.83
N PRO A 131 5.06 -9.12 -0.01
CA PRO A 131 4.86 -8.37 1.21
C PRO A 131 5.94 -8.72 2.23
N SER A 132 6.43 -7.69 2.93
CA SER A 132 7.17 -7.90 4.17
C SER A 132 6.19 -8.20 5.30
N ALA A 133 6.41 -9.29 6.03
CA ALA A 133 5.62 -9.60 7.21
C ALA A 133 5.95 -8.67 8.40
N PRO A 134 4.95 -8.25 9.20
CA PRO A 134 5.23 -7.64 10.48
C PRO A 134 5.88 -8.65 11.43
N PRO A 135 6.91 -8.26 12.20
CA PRO A 135 7.45 -9.10 13.26
C PRO A 135 6.44 -9.24 14.40
N ASN A 136 6.42 -10.39 15.06
CA ASN A 136 5.77 -10.59 16.34
C ASN A 136 6.53 -9.78 17.41
N GLU A 137 5.83 -8.90 18.13
CA GLU A 137 6.41 -8.02 19.14
C GLU A 137 7.08 -8.77 20.29
N ARG A 138 6.67 -10.02 20.57
CA ARG A 138 7.16 -10.81 21.71
C ARG A 138 8.43 -11.59 21.41
N CYS A 139 8.58 -12.10 20.18
CA CYS A 139 9.64 -13.05 19.85
C CYS A 139 10.32 -12.82 18.50
N TRP A 140 10.01 -11.71 17.82
CA TRP A 140 10.58 -11.35 16.51
C TRP A 140 10.36 -12.36 15.38
N SER A 141 9.52 -13.38 15.60
CA SER A 141 9.11 -14.30 14.56
C SER A 141 8.16 -13.61 13.58
N ARG A 142 8.30 -13.90 12.30
CA ARG A 142 7.34 -13.53 11.26
C ARG A 142 6.48 -14.75 10.93
N TRP A 143 5.17 -14.54 10.69
CA TRP A 143 4.14 -15.56 10.39
C TRP A 143 4.52 -16.97 10.83
N GLN A 144 4.39 -17.24 12.12
CA GLN A 144 4.30 -18.62 12.59
C GLN A 144 2.82 -18.96 12.62
N LEU A 145 2.41 -19.92 11.79
CA LEU A 145 1.25 -20.73 12.18
C LEU A 145 1.62 -21.35 13.53
N PRO A 146 0.70 -21.42 14.51
CA PRO A 146 0.97 -22.25 15.68
C PRO A 146 1.38 -23.63 15.14
N GLU A 147 2.53 -24.14 15.59
CA GLU A 147 2.84 -25.54 15.39
C GLU A 147 1.61 -26.27 15.93
N ALA A 148 0.92 -27.02 15.07
CA ALA A 148 -0.23 -27.78 15.51
C ALA A 148 0.30 -28.81 16.51
N ASP A 149 -0.20 -28.74 17.75
CA ASP A 149 0.05 -29.74 18.79
C ASP A 149 -0.44 -31.14 18.34
#